data_AF-A0A2T4DFK3-F1
#
_entry.id   AF-A0A2T4DFK3-F1
#
_cell.length_a   1.000
_cell.length_b   1.000
_cell.length_c   1.000
_cell.angle_alpha   90.00
_cell.angle_beta   90.00
_cell.angle_gamma   90.00
#
_symmetry.space_group_name_H-M   'P 1'
#
loop_
_entity.id
_entity.type
_entity.pdbx_description
1 polymer ?
#
loop_
_entity_poly.entity_id
_entity_poly.type
_entity_poly.pdbx_seq_one_letter_code
_entity_poly.pdbx_strand_id
1 'polypeptide(L)'
;EWVAGFVWNQWQPWSGIRNRLAPLDRNSVAQYLRHRLAQAGYNGADLFAPAALRLITRASGGIPRLVNILAHKSMLAAWGRGDRLIERGHALQAIRDTESVRSPGLIGRWL
;
A
#
# COMPACT_ATOMS: atom_id res chain seq x y z
N GLU A 1 -12.01 2.67 -15.13
CA GLU A 1 -11.38 1.64 -15.97
C GLU A 1 -9.86 1.58 -15.80
N TRP A 2 -9.16 2.71 -15.62
CA TRP A 2 -7.70 2.72 -15.37
C TRP A 2 -7.24 2.11 -14.03
N VAL A 3 -7.94 2.33 -12.91
CA VAL A 3 -7.48 1.87 -11.58
C VAL A 3 -7.58 0.36 -11.38
N ALA A 4 -8.64 -0.29 -11.88
CA ALA A 4 -8.85 -1.72 -11.71
C ALA A 4 -7.85 -2.57 -12.52
N GLY A 5 -7.54 -2.17 -13.76
CA GLY A 5 -6.52 -2.81 -14.58
C GLY A 5 -5.08 -2.55 -14.10
N PHE A 6 -4.81 -1.33 -13.62
CA PHE A 6 -3.53 -0.92 -13.00
C PHE A 6 -3.21 -1.69 -11.70
N VAL A 7 -4.25 -2.04 -10.94
CA VAL A 7 -4.17 -2.84 -9.72
C VAL A 7 -3.93 -4.32 -10.04
N TRP A 8 -4.59 -4.86 -11.06
CA TRP A 8 -4.65 -6.30 -11.30
C TRP A 8 -3.37 -6.89 -11.90
N ASN A 9 -2.75 -6.22 -12.88
CA ASN A 9 -1.70 -6.84 -13.69
C ASN A 9 -0.26 -6.71 -13.13
N GLN A 10 -0.08 -6.05 -11.98
CA GLN A 10 1.24 -5.73 -11.41
C GLN A 10 1.47 -6.31 -9.99
N TRP A 11 0.54 -7.13 -9.50
CA TRP A 11 0.42 -7.48 -8.08
C TRP A 11 0.41 -8.99 -7.78
N GLN A 12 1.22 -9.77 -8.51
CA GLN A 12 1.47 -11.18 -8.21
C GLN A 12 2.94 -11.45 -7.81
N PRO A 13 3.20 -12.51 -7.03
CA PRO A 13 4.15 -12.48 -5.93
C PRO A 13 5.60 -12.60 -6.40
N TRP A 14 6.49 -11.76 -5.86
CA TRP A 14 7.93 -12.04 -5.90
C TRP A 14 8.19 -13.27 -5.01
N SER A 15 8.17 -14.45 -5.61
CA SER A 15 8.78 -15.65 -5.05
C SER A 15 10.27 -15.37 -4.89
N GLY A 16 10.70 -15.26 -3.63
CA GLY A 16 12.09 -15.49 -3.27
C GLY A 16 12.95 -14.26 -3.00
N ILE A 17 12.60 -13.42 -2.03
CA ILE A 17 13.62 -12.73 -1.23
C ILE A 17 13.19 -12.75 0.25
N ARG A 18 13.58 -13.80 0.98
CA ARG A 18 13.69 -13.74 2.44
C ARG A 18 14.97 -12.98 2.77
N ASN A 19 14.91 -11.64 2.70
CA ASN A 19 15.95 -10.84 3.33
C ASN A 19 15.31 -10.07 4.48
N ARG A 20 15.98 -10.06 5.64
CA ARG A 20 15.63 -9.20 6.76
C ARG A 20 15.87 -7.75 6.33
N LEU A 21 14.97 -7.21 5.53
CA LEU A 21 14.94 -5.78 5.25
C LEU A 21 14.57 -5.13 6.57
N ALA A 22 15.52 -4.40 7.15
CA ALA A 22 15.26 -3.54 8.29
C ALA A 22 13.99 -2.70 8.00
N PRO A 23 13.16 -2.44 9.03
CA PRO A 23 11.91 -1.71 8.84
C PRO A 23 12.19 -0.41 8.07
N LEU A 24 11.52 -0.24 6.93
CA LEU A 24 11.71 0.92 6.06
C LEU A 24 11.28 2.16 6.83
N ASP A 25 12.19 3.15 6.93
CA ASP A 25 11.84 4.46 7.44
C ASP A 25 10.80 5.13 6.51
N ARG A 26 10.10 6.16 7.02
CA ARG A 26 9.08 6.89 6.28
C ARG A 26 9.54 7.31 4.88
N ASN A 27 10.77 7.81 4.74
CA ASN A 27 11.29 8.23 3.45
C ASN A 27 11.46 7.04 2.50
N SER A 28 11.97 5.93 3.02
CA SER A 28 12.14 4.68 2.27
C SER A 28 10.80 4.07 1.86
N VAL A 29 9.75 4.16 2.70
CA VAL A 29 8.39 3.76 2.34
C VAL A 29 7.82 4.62 1.20
N ALA A 30 8.02 5.93 1.26
CA ALA A 30 7.59 6.84 0.19
C ALA A 30 8.30 6.53 -1.13
N GLN A 31 9.64 6.35 -1.08
CA GLN A 31 10.43 5.98 -2.25
C GLN A 31 10.05 4.61 -2.80
N TYR A 32 9.81 3.63 -1.93
CA TYR A 32 9.34 2.30 -2.31
C TYR A 32 8.00 2.34 -3.05
N LEU A 33 7.03 3.09 -2.52
CA LEU A 33 5.72 3.26 -3.16
C LEU A 33 5.84 4.00 -4.49
N ARG A 34 6.64 5.08 -4.57
CA ARG A 34 6.89 5.80 -5.83
C ARG A 34 7.54 4.92 -6.89
N HIS A 35 8.55 4.15 -6.52
CA HIS A 35 9.20 3.21 -7.44
C HIS A 35 8.22 2.15 -7.95
N ARG A 36 7.37 1.62 -7.07
CA ARG A 36 6.30 0.67 -7.44
C ARG A 36 5.24 1.27 -8.36
N LEU A 37 4.82 2.50 -8.08
CA LEU A 37 3.90 3.24 -8.95
C LEU A 37 4.53 3.46 -10.34
N ALA A 38 5.82 3.83 -10.40
CA ALA A 38 6.54 4.01 -11.64
C ALA A 38 6.66 2.70 -12.46
N GLN A 39 6.93 1.56 -11.82
CA GLN A 39 6.90 0.25 -12.49
C GLN A 39 5.51 -0.08 -13.04
N ALA A 40 4.46 0.35 -12.36
CA ALA A 40 3.07 0.22 -12.83
C ALA A 40 2.70 1.25 -13.92
N GLY A 41 3.65 2.08 -14.38
CA GLY A 41 3.46 3.10 -15.41
C GLY A 41 2.97 4.44 -14.89
N TYR A 42 2.84 4.61 -13.57
CA TYR A 42 2.43 5.87 -12.96
C TYR A 42 3.64 6.74 -12.61
N ASN A 43 3.85 7.78 -13.41
CA ASN A 43 4.89 8.80 -13.21
C ASN A 43 4.32 10.19 -12.86
N GLY A 44 3.07 10.22 -12.37
CA GLY A 44 2.38 11.46 -12.00
C GLY A 44 2.85 12.07 -10.68
N ALA A 45 2.13 13.11 -10.24
CA ALA A 45 2.34 13.71 -8.92
C ALA A 45 2.20 12.69 -7.78
N ASP A 46 2.72 13.01 -6.59
CA ASP A 46 2.66 12.08 -5.45
C ASP A 46 1.21 11.69 -5.13
N LEU A 47 0.89 10.41 -5.31
CA LEU A 47 -0.46 9.87 -5.09
C LEU A 47 -0.81 9.79 -3.61
N PHE A 48 0.19 9.79 -2.72
CA PHE A 48 0.01 9.69 -1.28
C PHE A 48 0.37 11.01 -0.58
N ALA A 49 -0.58 11.54 0.18
CA ALA A 49 -0.31 12.69 1.03
C ALA A 49 0.73 12.34 2.12
N PRO A 50 1.55 13.31 2.57
CA PRO A 50 2.54 13.09 3.62
C PRO A 50 1.95 12.48 4.91
N ALA A 51 0.70 12.80 5.23
CA ALA A 51 -0.02 12.27 6.38
C ALA A 51 -0.45 10.79 6.20
N ALA A 52 -0.85 10.39 4.99
CA ALA A 52 -1.17 9.01 4.66
C ALA A 52 0.08 8.12 4.75
N LEU A 53 1.21 8.59 4.19
CA LEU A 53 2.50 7.89 4.27
C LEU A 53 2.91 7.63 5.71
N ARG A 54 2.81 8.63 6.60
CA ARG A 54 3.14 8.44 8.03
C ARG A 54 2.29 7.36 8.69
N LEU A 55 0.99 7.33 8.39
CA LEU A 55 0.07 6.35 8.95
C LEU A 55 0.35 4.95 8.41
N ILE A 56 0.58 4.82 7.11
CA ILE A 56 0.91 3.55 6.48
C ILE A 56 2.22 3.00 7.03
N THR A 57 3.28 3.82 7.13
CA THR A 57 4.58 3.41 7.71
C THR A 57 4.42 2.95 9.16
N ARG A 58 3.67 3.71 9.98
CA ARG A 58 3.46 3.37 11.39
C ARG A 58 2.64 2.10 11.56
N ALA A 59 1.57 1.92 10.78
CA ALA A 59 0.70 0.74 10.88
C ALA A 59 1.33 -0.52 10.27
N SER A 60 2.21 -0.38 9.27
CA SER A 60 2.92 -1.51 8.66
C SER A 60 4.19 -1.91 9.41
N GLY A 61 4.69 -1.07 10.32
CA GLY A 61 6.01 -1.23 10.93
C GLY A 61 7.16 -1.16 9.92
N GLY A 62 6.94 -0.54 8.75
CA GLY A 62 7.92 -0.50 7.67
C GLY A 62 8.08 -1.83 6.91
N ILE A 63 7.23 -2.83 7.16
CA ILE A 63 7.28 -4.13 6.46
C ILE A 63 6.73 -3.95 5.04
N PRO A 64 7.53 -4.19 3.98
CA PRO A 64 7.13 -3.92 2.60
C PRO A 64 5.79 -4.58 2.20
N ARG A 65 5.54 -5.81 2.65
CA ARG A 65 4.29 -6.54 2.39
C ARG A 65 3.07 -5.84 3.00
N LEU A 66 3.18 -5.36 4.25
CA LEU A 66 2.09 -4.67 4.92
C LEU A 66 1.89 -3.25 4.37
N VAL A 67 2.99 -2.53 4.09
CA VAL A 67 2.95 -1.25 3.37
C VAL A 67 2.13 -1.41 2.10
N ASN A 68 2.38 -2.50 1.37
CA ASN A 68 1.70 -2.75 0.11
C ASN A 68 0.19 -2.95 0.26
N ILE A 69 -0.22 -3.81 1.19
CA ILE A 69 -1.63 -4.10 1.46
C ILE A 69 -2.37 -2.82 1.88
N LEU A 70 -1.79 -2.05 2.80
CA LEU A 70 -2.38 -0.81 3.29
C LEU A 70 -2.45 0.25 2.19
N ALA A 71 -1.39 0.41 1.40
CA ALA A 71 -1.36 1.34 0.27
C ALA A 71 -2.45 0.99 -0.75
N HIS A 72 -2.60 -0.29 -1.09
CA HIS A 72 -3.61 -0.75 -2.04
C HIS A 72 -5.05 -0.47 -1.55
N LYS A 73 -5.37 -0.86 -0.31
CA LYS A 73 -6.67 -0.56 0.29
C LYS A 73 -6.93 0.94 0.39
N SER A 74 -5.90 1.74 0.64
CA SER A 74 -6.02 3.20 0.66
C SER A 74 -6.34 3.77 -0.73
N MET A 75 -5.73 3.22 -1.79
CA MET A 75 -6.06 3.57 -3.18
C MET A 75 -7.52 3.22 -3.50
N LEU A 76 -7.99 2.03 -3.11
CA LEU A 76 -9.38 1.62 -3.32
C LEU A 76 -10.37 2.53 -2.57
N ALA A 77 -10.06 2.90 -1.33
CA ALA A 77 -10.88 3.80 -0.54
C ALA A 77 -10.96 5.20 -1.13
N ALA A 78 -9.84 5.74 -1.64
CA ALA A 78 -9.82 7.03 -2.35
C ALA A 78 -10.60 6.96 -3.66
N TRP A 79 -10.41 5.88 -4.43
CA TRP A 79 -11.11 5.66 -5.70
C TRP A 79 -12.63 5.56 -5.52
N GLY A 80 -13.09 4.85 -4.49
CA GLY A 80 -14.52 4.76 -4.16
C GLY A 80 -15.17 6.10 -3.81
N ARG A 81 -14.38 7.12 -3.44
CA ARG A 81 -14.84 8.49 -3.20
C ARG A 81 -14.59 9.45 -4.37
N GLY A 82 -13.91 8.99 -5.42
CA GLY A 82 -13.50 9.83 -6.56
C GLY A 82 -12.26 10.69 -6.30
N ASP A 83 -11.56 10.47 -5.18
CA ASP A 83 -10.39 11.25 -4.79
C ASP A 83 -9.14 10.79 -5.55
N ARG A 84 -8.43 11.75 -6.14
CA ARG A 84 -7.15 11.48 -6.83
C ARG A 84 -5.96 11.42 -5.87
N LEU A 85 -6.07 12.05 -4.71
CA LEU A 85 -5.02 12.08 -3.68
C LEU A 85 -5.41 11.18 -2.51
N ILE A 86 -4.49 10.31 -2.11
CA ILE A 86 -4.68 9.41 -0.98
C ILE A 86 -4.31 10.14 0.29
N GLU A 87 -5.33 10.64 0.96
CA GLU A 87 -5.20 11.35 2.22
C GLU A 87 -5.22 10.43 3.45
N ARG A 88 -5.01 11.07 4.61
CA ARG A 88 -5.07 10.43 5.93
C ARG A 88 -6.33 9.61 6.13
N GLY A 89 -7.49 10.10 5.69
CA GLY A 89 -8.78 9.44 5.87
C GLY A 89 -8.85 8.09 5.16
N HIS A 90 -8.32 8.02 3.94
CA HIS A 90 -8.24 6.79 3.15
C HIS A 90 -7.30 5.76 3.79
N ALA A 91 -6.13 6.22 4.25
CA ALA A 91 -5.19 5.37 4.98
C ALA A 91 -5.78 4.83 6.28
N LEU A 92 -6.50 5.66 7.04
CA LEU A 92 -7.12 5.25 8.29
C LEU A 92 -8.23 4.21 8.05
N GLN A 93 -9.04 4.40 7.01
CA GLN A 93 -10.05 3.43 6.61
C GLN A 93 -9.41 2.09 6.22
N ALA A 94 -8.37 2.14 5.39
CA ALA A 94 -7.60 0.95 5.01
C ALA A 94 -7.00 0.18 6.20
N ILE A 95 -6.49 0.91 7.21
CA ILE A 95 -5.94 0.31 8.44
C ILE A 95 -7.06 -0.34 9.27
N ARG A 96 -8.21 0.32 9.41
CA ARG A 96 -9.38 -0.23 10.12
C ARG A 96 -9.92 -1.49 9.44
N ASP A 97 -9.96 -1.49 8.11
CA ASP A 97 -10.40 -2.62 7.27
C ASP A 97 -9.35 -3.74 7.18
N THR A 98 -8.15 -3.53 7.74
CA THR A 98 -7.09 -4.55 7.79
C THR A 98 -6.96 -5.05 9.22
N GLU A 99 -7.83 -5.98 9.60
CA GLU A 99 -7.76 -6.71 10.87
C GLU A 99 -6.43 -7.47 11.04
N SER A 100 -5.72 -7.75 9.94
CA SER A 100 -4.46 -8.49 9.85
C SER A 100 -3.23 -7.79 10.45
N VAL A 101 -3.33 -6.56 10.96
CA VAL A 101 -2.27 -5.94 11.78
C VAL A 101 -2.33 -6.47 13.23
N ARG A 102 -3.37 -7.21 13.61
CA ARG A 102 -3.48 -7.88 14.93
C ARG A 102 -3.33 -9.40 14.94
N SER A 103 -3.30 -10.08 13.79
CA SER A 103 -3.18 -11.54 13.75
C SER A 103 -2.10 -12.01 12.77
N PRO A 104 -0.95 -12.54 13.25
CA PRO A 104 0.03 -13.20 12.41
C PRO A 104 -0.48 -14.61 12.08
N GLY A 105 -1.32 -14.73 11.05
CA GLY A 105 -1.74 -16.03 10.54
C GLY A 105 -2.89 -15.92 9.54
N LEU A 106 -2.71 -16.57 8.37
CA LEU A 106 -3.77 -17.00 7.45
C LEU A 106 -4.49 -15.84 6.73
N ILE A 107 -4.10 -15.34 5.55
CA ILE A 107 -3.94 -16.05 4.25
C ILE A 107 -4.67 -17.39 4.17
N GLY A 108 -5.90 -17.43 4.67
CA GLY A 108 -6.87 -18.46 4.36
C GLY A 108 -8.07 -17.80 3.70
N ARG A 109 -8.38 -18.25 2.49
CA ARG A 109 -9.71 -18.15 1.88
C ARG A 109 -10.06 -16.83 1.18
N TRP A 110 -9.57 -16.69 -0.05
CA TRP A 110 -10.35 -16.12 -1.16
C TRP A 110 -10.03 -16.92 -2.42
N LEU A 111 -10.98 -17.80 -2.73
CA LEU A 111 -11.31 -18.47 -4.01
C LEU A 111 -10.33 -18.31 -5.19
#